data_AF-A0A9J6FC00-F1
#
_entry.id   AF-A0A9J6FC00-F1
#
_cell.length_a   1.000
_cell.length_b   1.000
_cell.length_c   1.000
_cell.angle_alpha   90.00
_cell.angle_beta   90.00
_cell.angle_gamma   90.00
#
_symmetry.space_group_name_H-M   'P 1'
#
loop_
_entity.id
_entity.type
_entity.pdbx_description
1 polymer ?
#
loop_
_entity_poly.entity_id
_entity_poly.type
_entity_poly.pdbx_seq_one_letter_code
_entity_poly.pdbx_strand_id
1 'polypeptide(L)'
;MITSLVRLAGDPWSRRQNPFQVPKLRLHQRYPGVTVLVLGIGGTCIVFSRFIYDVFLYRFFEPKREGREVDLVLLVRQAYFRKEGERPKNLDEALDEQDRIREQRRLEKERQAELASRL
;
A
#
# COMPACT_ATOMS: atom_id res chain seq x y z
N MET A 1 76.65 34.39 40.26
CA MET A 1 76.12 33.30 41.09
C MET A 1 74.62 33.16 40.87
N ILE A 2 74.22 32.03 40.28
CA ILE A 2 73.03 31.22 40.59
C ILE A 2 71.63 31.90 40.56
N THR A 3 71.18 32.44 39.43
CA THR A 3 69.72 32.75 39.27
C THR A 3 69.10 32.34 37.94
N SER A 4 69.87 31.87 36.94
CA SER A 4 69.32 31.52 35.62
C SER A 4 69.01 30.02 35.42
N LEU A 5 69.29 29.15 36.39
CA LEU A 5 69.17 27.69 36.26
C LEU A 5 67.91 27.08 36.93
N VAL A 6 66.94 27.89 37.38
CA VAL A 6 65.77 27.38 38.12
C VAL A 6 64.57 27.08 37.21
N ARG A 7 64.59 27.45 35.93
CA ARG A 7 63.45 27.20 35.00
C ARG A 7 63.57 25.94 34.13
N LEU A 8 64.44 25.00 34.48
CA LEU A 8 64.71 23.81 33.67
C LEU A 8 64.22 22.48 34.30
N ALA A 9 63.30 22.55 35.27
CA ALA A 9 62.66 21.38 35.88
C ALA A 9 61.12 21.46 35.82
N GLY A 10 60.59 21.94 34.70
CA GLY A 10 59.18 21.71 34.37
C GLY A 10 59.05 20.29 33.86
N ASP A 11 58.51 19.39 34.68
CA ASP A 11 58.28 17.98 34.35
C ASP A 11 57.66 17.84 32.95
N PRO A 12 58.33 17.23 31.95
CA PRO A 12 57.85 17.20 30.57
C PRO A 12 56.53 16.43 30.43
N TRP A 13 56.21 15.59 31.42
CA TRP A 13 54.97 14.84 31.55
C TRP A 13 53.78 15.70 32.03
N SER A 14 54.03 16.91 32.55
CA SER A 14 52.99 17.83 33.00
C SER A 14 52.41 18.72 31.89
N ARG A 15 52.94 18.64 30.66
CA ARG A 15 52.33 19.28 29.48
C ARG A 15 50.98 18.65 29.19
N ARG A 16 49.93 19.21 29.79
CA ARG A 16 48.55 18.91 29.42
C ARG A 16 48.37 19.30 27.95
N GLN A 17 48.05 18.31 27.13
CA GLN A 17 47.63 18.53 25.76
C GLN A 17 46.39 19.45 25.80
N ASN A 18 46.43 20.59 25.11
CA ASN A 18 45.23 21.43 25.00
C ASN A 18 44.14 20.58 24.36
N PRO A 19 42.97 20.38 25.00
CA PRO A 19 41.93 19.54 24.45
C PRO A 19 41.47 20.16 23.14
N PHE A 20 41.71 19.46 22.03
CA PHE A 20 41.17 19.86 20.74
C PHE A 20 39.67 19.63 20.77
N GLN A 21 38.90 20.70 20.54
CA GLN A 21 37.45 20.62 20.58
C GLN A 21 36.98 19.88 19.32
N VAL A 22 36.66 18.59 19.48
CA VAL A 22 36.11 17.79 18.39
C VAL A 22 34.73 18.37 18.03
N PRO A 23 34.51 18.79 16.78
CA PRO A 23 33.21 19.30 16.38
C PRO A 23 32.15 18.20 16.57
N LYS A 24 31.13 18.50 17.37
CA LYS A 24 29.98 17.61 17.59
C LYS A 24 29.13 17.60 16.32
N LEU A 25 29.50 16.74 15.38
CA LEU A 25 28.71 16.52 14.17
C LEU A 25 27.38 15.86 14.54
N ARG A 26 26.30 16.34 13.92
CA ARG A 26 24.97 15.70 14.06
C ARG A 26 24.96 14.37 13.31
N LEU A 27 24.11 13.42 13.72
CA LEU A 27 24.05 12.06 13.13
C LEU A 27 23.92 12.05 11.60
N HIS A 28 23.12 12.95 11.03
CA HIS A 28 22.94 13.08 9.58
C HIS A 28 24.18 13.61 8.85
N GLN A 29 25.03 14.37 9.53
CA GLN A 29 26.32 14.83 8.98
C GLN A 29 27.37 13.73 9.05
N ARG A 30 27.29 12.85 10.06
CA ARG A 30 28.19 11.71 10.22
C ARG A 30 27.87 10.57 9.26
N TYR A 31 26.59 10.36 8.92
CA TYR A 31 26.13 9.27 8.05
C TYR A 31 25.17 9.75 6.96
N PRO A 32 25.61 10.61 6.04
CA PRO A 32 24.73 11.21 5.04
C PRO A 32 23.99 10.16 4.20
N GLY A 33 24.69 9.10 3.77
CA GLY A 33 24.10 8.01 2.99
C GLY A 33 22.98 7.26 3.72
N VAL A 34 23.13 7.01 5.02
CA VAL A 34 22.10 6.33 5.82
C VAL A 34 20.87 7.22 5.97
N THR A 35 21.07 8.52 6.22
CA THR A 35 19.94 9.47 6.28
C THR A 35 19.17 9.56 4.98
N VAL A 36 19.86 9.60 3.83
CA VAL A 36 19.21 9.63 2.51
C VAL A 36 18.42 8.34 2.27
N LEU A 37 18.98 7.19 2.66
CA LEU A 37 18.34 5.89 2.47
C LEU A 37 17.09 5.77 3.36
N VAL A 38 17.14 6.21 4.61
CA VAL A 38 15.99 6.22 5.52
C VAL A 38 14.91 7.19 5.04
N LEU A 39 15.27 8.39 4.61
CA LEU A 39 14.29 9.36 4.09
C LEU A 39 13.70 8.93 2.74
N GLY A 40 14.51 8.34 1.87
CA GLY A 40 14.08 7.83 0.57
C GLY A 40 13.14 6.64 0.71
N ILE A 41 13.55 5.59 1.42
CA ILE A 41 12.73 4.40 1.65
C ILE A 41 11.52 4.74 2.51
N GLY A 42 11.71 5.44 3.63
CA GLY A 42 10.60 5.86 4.49
C GLY A 42 9.59 6.74 3.75
N GLY A 43 10.08 7.72 2.98
CA GLY A 43 9.23 8.60 2.19
C GLY A 43 8.47 7.85 1.09
N THR A 44 9.14 6.97 0.35
CA THR A 44 8.46 6.14 -0.66
C THR A 44 7.46 5.18 -0.04
N CYS A 45 7.79 4.53 1.08
CA CYS A 45 6.84 3.68 1.79
C CYS A 45 5.59 4.43 2.27
N ILE A 46 5.72 5.69 2.71
CA ILE A 46 4.57 6.51 3.11
C ILE A 46 3.72 6.90 1.90
N VAL A 47 4.35 7.40 0.83
CA VAL A 47 3.65 7.85 -0.39
C VAL A 47 2.94 6.69 -1.07
N PHE A 48 3.59 5.53 -1.14
CA PHE A 48 3.03 4.31 -1.73
C PHE A 48 2.31 3.43 -0.70
N SER A 49 2.11 3.89 0.54
CA SER A 49 1.48 3.08 1.60
C SER A 49 0.12 2.54 1.16
N ARG A 50 -0.70 3.37 0.50
CA ARG A 50 -2.01 2.97 0.00
C ARG A 50 -1.93 2.00 -1.17
N PHE A 51 -0.97 2.20 -2.08
CA PHE A 51 -0.73 1.25 -3.17
C PHE A 51 -0.25 -0.11 -2.65
N ILE A 52 0.67 -0.11 -1.68
CA ILE A 52 1.14 -1.32 -1.01
C ILE A 52 -0.03 -2.01 -0.29
N TYR A 53 -0.90 -1.25 0.38
CA TYR A 53 -2.08 -1.80 1.04
C TYR A 53 -3.07 -2.42 0.05
N ASP A 54 -3.43 -1.71 -1.01
CA ASP A 54 -4.42 -2.18 -2.00
C ASP A 54 -3.89 -3.36 -2.83
N VAL A 55 -2.59 -3.40 -3.14
CA VAL A 55 -1.99 -4.47 -3.96
C VAL A 55 -1.60 -5.68 -3.14
N PHE A 56 -1.01 -5.50 -1.96
CA PHE A 56 -0.48 -6.60 -1.16
C PHE A 56 -1.40 -7.00 -0.01
N LEU A 57 -2.05 -6.07 0.70
CA LEU A 57 -2.90 -6.45 1.84
C LEU A 57 -4.31 -6.83 1.40
N TYR A 58 -4.97 -6.02 0.58
CA TYR A 58 -6.34 -6.29 0.13
C TYR A 58 -6.43 -7.60 -0.68
N ARG A 59 -5.53 -7.81 -1.65
CA ARG A 59 -5.53 -9.03 -2.47
C ARG A 59 -5.07 -10.31 -1.75
N PHE A 60 -4.27 -10.19 -0.69
CA PHE A 60 -3.68 -11.36 -0.02
C PHE A 60 -4.45 -11.77 1.24
N PHE A 61 -5.07 -10.82 1.95
CA PHE A 61 -5.83 -11.10 3.17
C PHE A 61 -7.34 -11.15 2.99
N GLU A 62 -7.92 -10.53 1.95
CA GLU A 62 -9.33 -10.79 1.69
C GLU A 62 -9.49 -12.15 1.00
N PRO A 63 -10.24 -13.11 1.59
CA PRO A 63 -10.63 -14.29 0.85
C PRO A 63 -11.35 -13.80 -0.39
N LYS A 64 -11.07 -14.41 -1.55
CA LYS A 64 -11.72 -14.17 -2.85
C LYS A 64 -13.21 -13.97 -2.59
N ARG A 65 -13.64 -12.72 -2.39
CA ARG A 65 -15.06 -12.42 -2.32
C ARG A 65 -15.47 -12.78 -3.74
N GLU A 66 -16.31 -13.79 -3.85
CA GLU A 66 -17.16 -13.96 -5.03
C GLU A 66 -18.01 -12.69 -5.08
N GLY A 67 -17.39 -11.58 -5.51
CA GLY A 67 -18.06 -10.34 -5.74
C GLY A 67 -19.05 -10.68 -6.82
N ARG A 68 -20.33 -10.61 -6.49
CA ARG A 68 -21.40 -10.72 -7.47
C ARG A 68 -21.03 -9.84 -8.65
N GLU A 69 -20.62 -10.47 -9.75
CA GLU A 69 -20.12 -9.74 -10.90
C GLU A 69 -21.28 -8.88 -11.40
N VAL A 70 -21.10 -7.57 -11.37
CA VAL A 70 -22.12 -6.65 -11.87
C VAL A 70 -21.95 -6.58 -13.37
N ASP A 71 -22.91 -7.13 -14.12
CA ASP A 71 -22.94 -6.96 -15.56
C ASP A 71 -23.59 -5.61 -15.86
N LEU A 72 -22.74 -4.62 -16.16
CA LEU A 72 -23.16 -3.25 -16.49
C LEU A 72 -24.10 -3.23 -17.70
N VAL A 73 -23.93 -4.13 -18.67
CA VAL A 73 -24.79 -4.21 -19.86
C VAL A 73 -26.19 -4.67 -19.44
N LEU A 74 -26.27 -5.68 -18.57
CA LEU A 74 -27.54 -6.17 -18.04
C LEU A 74 -28.24 -5.12 -17.18
N LEU A 75 -27.47 -4.32 -16.43
CA LEU A 75 -27.96 -3.25 -15.57
C LEU A 75 -28.52 -2.08 -16.39
N VAL A 76 -27.82 -1.67 -17.45
CA VAL A 76 -28.32 -0.68 -18.43
C VAL A 76 -29.58 -1.21 -19.11
N ARG A 77 -29.62 -2.49 -19.48
CA ARG A 77 -30.81 -3.11 -20.07
C ARG A 77 -32.00 -3.09 -19.10
N GLN A 78 -31.79 -3.45 -17.84
CA GLN A 78 -32.83 -3.36 -16.79
C GLN A 78 -33.32 -1.91 -16.62
N ALA A 79 -32.40 -0.93 -16.62
CA ALA A 79 -32.75 0.48 -16.52
C ALA A 79 -33.53 0.98 -17.75
N TYR A 80 -33.19 0.51 -18.96
CA TYR A 80 -33.85 0.87 -20.21
C TYR A 80 -35.25 0.27 -20.35
N PHE A 81 -35.43 -0.99 -19.94
CA PHE A 81 -36.73 -1.69 -19.97
C PHE A 81 -37.63 -1.39 -18.76
N ARG A 82 -37.20 -0.48 -17.89
CA ARG A 82 -37.99 -0.03 -16.74
C ARG A 82 -39.27 0.63 -17.22
N LYS A 83 -40.41 0.25 -16.63
CA LYS A 83 -41.69 0.87 -16.96
C LYS A 83 -41.72 2.30 -16.40
N GLU A 84 -42.22 3.24 -17.19
CA GLU A 84 -42.38 4.63 -16.74
C GLU A 84 -43.24 4.67 -15.47
N GLY A 85 -42.66 5.18 -14.37
CA GLY A 85 -43.31 5.29 -13.06
C GLY A 85 -42.80 4.34 -11.97
N GLU A 86 -42.02 3.30 -12.29
CA GLU A 86 -41.37 2.47 -11.26
C GLU A 86 -40.25 3.25 -10.55
N ARG A 87 -39.94 2.96 -9.28
CA ARG A 87 -38.81 3.57 -8.55
C ARG A 87 -37.47 2.96 -8.98
N PRO A 88 -36.34 3.68 -8.86
CA PRO A 88 -35.04 3.09 -9.16
C PRO A 88 -34.79 1.95 -8.15
N LYS A 89 -34.49 0.76 -8.66
CA LYS A 89 -34.19 -0.40 -7.83
C LYS A 89 -32.90 -0.16 -7.06
N ASN A 90 -32.83 -0.68 -5.85
CA ASN A 90 -31.59 -0.67 -5.09
C ASN A 90 -30.55 -1.56 -5.80
N LEU A 91 -29.26 -1.28 -5.56
CA LEU A 91 -28.17 -2.01 -6.19
C LEU A 91 -28.24 -3.51 -5.89
N ASP A 92 -28.58 -3.88 -4.65
CA ASP A 92 -28.74 -5.28 -4.24
C ASP A 92 -29.89 -5.98 -4.96
N GLU A 93 -31.02 -5.29 -5.16
CA GLU A 93 -32.18 -5.82 -5.90
C GLU A 93 -31.85 -6.02 -7.38
N ALA A 94 -31.09 -5.10 -7.97
CA ALA A 94 -30.64 -5.22 -9.36
C ALA A 94 -29.73 -6.44 -9.52
N LEU A 95 -28.81 -6.66 -8.59
CA LEU A 95 -27.89 -7.80 -8.57
C LEU A 95 -28.62 -9.14 -8.41
N ASP A 96 -29.58 -9.22 -7.51
CA ASP A 96 -30.41 -10.43 -7.33
C ASP A 96 -31.18 -10.78 -8.62
N GLU A 97 -31.67 -9.78 -9.35
CA GLU A 97 -32.29 -10.00 -10.66
C GLU A 97 -31.30 -10.48 -11.71
N GLN A 98 -30.06 -9.96 -11.72
CA GLN A 98 -29.03 -10.44 -12.64
C GLN A 98 -28.70 -11.90 -12.39
N ASP A 99 -28.58 -12.30 -11.12
CA ASP A 99 -28.27 -13.68 -10.74
C ASP A 99 -29.39 -14.63 -11.15
N ARG A 100 -30.66 -14.26 -10.94
CA ARG A 100 -31.81 -15.04 -11.44
C ARG A 100 -31.80 -15.20 -12.96
N ILE A 101 -31.46 -14.14 -13.70
CA ILE A 101 -31.36 -14.20 -15.16
C ILE A 101 -30.23 -15.14 -15.60
N ARG A 102 -29.10 -15.17 -14.87
CA ARG A 102 -27.99 -16.08 -15.14
C ARG A 102 -28.37 -17.54 -14.88
N GLU A 103 -29.04 -17.81 -13.77
CA GLU A 103 -29.51 -19.16 -13.43
C GLU A 103 -30.52 -19.68 -14.46
N GLN A 104 -31.49 -18.86 -14.86
CA GLN A 104 -32.45 -19.23 -15.89
C GLN A 104 -31.78 -19.58 -17.22
N ARG A 105 -30.80 -18.77 -17.66
CA ARG A 105 -30.03 -19.07 -18.88
C ARG A 105 -29.20 -20.35 -18.78
N ARG A 106 -28.70 -20.70 -17.60
CA ARG A 106 -27.98 -21.97 -17.40
C ARG A 106 -28.93 -23.15 -17.55
N LEU A 107 -30.09 -23.10 -16.90
CA LEU A 107 -31.11 -24.14 -17.00
C LEU A 107 -31.65 -24.30 -18.43
N GLU A 108 -31.86 -23.20 -19.16
CA GLU A 108 -32.28 -23.26 -20.57
C GLU A 108 -31.23 -23.90 -21.47
N LYS A 109 -29.94 -23.60 -21.26
CA LYS A 109 -28.83 -24.23 -21.99
C LYS A 109 -28.73 -25.72 -21.69
N GLU A 110 -28.89 -26.11 -20.43
CA GLU A 110 -28.90 -27.52 -20.03
C GLU A 110 -30.05 -28.27 -20.70
N ARG A 111 -31.26 -27.72 -20.68
CA ARG A 111 -32.43 -28.30 -21.38
C ARG A 111 -32.22 -28.40 -22.88
N GLN A 112 -31.64 -27.37 -23.51
CA GLN A 112 -31.34 -27.39 -24.94
C GLN A 112 -30.26 -28.42 -25.28
N ALA A 113 -29.24 -28.57 -24.44
CA ALA A 113 -28.20 -29.59 -24.62
C ALA A 113 -28.78 -31.01 -24.46
N GLU A 114 -29.65 -31.23 -23.47
CA GLU A 114 -30.36 -32.50 -23.30
C GLU A 114 -31.25 -32.84 -24.50
N LEU A 115 -32.01 -31.87 -25.02
CA LEU A 115 -32.83 -32.07 -26.20
C LEU A 115 -31.99 -32.32 -27.46
N ALA A 116 -30.87 -31.62 -27.63
CA ALA A 116 -29.95 -31.83 -28.74
C ALA A 116 -29.24 -33.19 -28.68
N SER A 117 -28.97 -33.72 -27.47
CA SER A 117 -28.40 -35.06 -27.30
C SER A 117 -29.39 -36.21 -27.54
N ARG A 118 -30.69 -35.90 -27.62
CA ARG A 118 -31.77 -36.88 -27.85
C ARG A 118 -32.22 -36.95 -29.32
N LEU A 119 -31.72 -36.06 -30.18
CA LEU A 119 -31.87 -36.08 -31.63
C LEU A 119 -30.69 -36.79 -32.28
#